data_AF-A0A5M8PJ49-F1
#
_entry.id   AF-A0A5M8PJ49-F1
#
_cell.length_a   1.000
_cell.length_b   1.000
_cell.length_c   1.000
_cell.angle_alpha   90.00
_cell.angle_beta   90.00
_cell.angle_gamma   90.00
#
_symmetry.space_group_name_H-M   'P 1'
#
loop_
_entity.id
_entity.type
_entity.pdbx_description
1 polymer ?
#
loop_
_entity_poly.entity_id
_entity_poly.type
_entity_poly.pdbx_seq_one_letter_code
_entity_poly.pdbx_strand_id
1 'polypeptide(L)'
;MAAGAPDPATFKSWEEAFQFSIPVVRRMEQQLRNEVTGNREKVRTLVGSSYRDLLGTAESIIQMDEQIQRVEATLGEMGRSCNTRIVERKVEHMRAMDGNIRAIETATSWHPSSPSSEAVQWSSRDC
;
A
#
# COMPACT_ATOMS: atom_id res chain seq x y z
N MET A 1 17.70 63.94 12.95
CA MET A 1 18.12 62.63 12.40
C MET A 1 17.77 61.56 13.43
N ALA A 2 16.70 60.79 13.22
CA ALA A 2 16.34 59.70 14.11
C ALA A 2 17.24 58.51 13.79
N ALA A 3 18.33 58.35 14.56
CA ALA A 3 19.10 57.11 14.52
C ALA A 3 18.12 55.95 14.79
N GLY A 4 18.09 54.96 13.89
CA GLY A 4 17.30 53.74 14.07
C GLY A 4 17.65 53.12 15.43
N ALA A 5 16.63 52.60 16.13
CA ALA A 5 16.87 51.94 17.40
C ALA A 5 17.88 50.80 17.17
N PRO A 6 18.91 50.67 18.03
CA PRO A 6 19.87 49.58 17.94
C PRO A 6 19.16 48.24 18.04
N ASP A 7 19.71 47.20 17.41
CA ASP A 7 19.18 45.84 17.55
C ASP A 7 19.50 45.31 18.96
N PRO A 8 18.48 44.94 19.78
CA PRO A 8 18.70 44.40 21.12
C PRO A 8 19.56 43.13 21.16
N ALA A 9 19.63 42.36 20.07
CA ALA A 9 20.47 41.16 20.00
C ALA A 9 21.97 41.46 19.98
N THR A 10 22.36 42.72 19.73
CA THR A 10 23.77 43.14 19.66
C THR A 10 24.36 43.56 21.00
N PHE A 11 23.53 43.72 22.03
CA PHE A 11 23.98 44.13 23.36
C PHE A 11 24.61 42.98 24.13
N LYS A 12 25.70 43.28 24.84
CA LYS A 12 26.40 42.30 25.69
C LYS A 12 25.79 42.26 27.09
N SER A 13 25.17 43.34 27.52
CA SER A 13 24.51 43.45 28.81
C SER A 13 23.25 44.32 28.69
N TRP A 14 22.29 44.14 29.60
CA TRP A 14 21.02 44.86 29.55
C TRP A 14 21.19 46.35 29.86
N GLU A 15 22.23 46.73 30.60
CA GLU A 15 22.57 48.09 30.97
C GLU A 15 22.91 48.96 29.74
N GLU A 16 23.47 48.36 28.69
CA GLU A 16 23.79 49.06 27.42
C GLU A 16 22.53 49.65 26.78
N ALA A 17 21.37 49.01 26.94
CA ALA A 17 20.09 49.53 26.46
C ALA A 17 19.68 50.84 27.15
N PHE A 18 20.06 51.03 28.42
CA PHE A 18 19.69 52.23 29.20
C PHE A 18 20.58 53.45 28.91
N GLN A 19 21.64 53.29 28.11
CA GLN A 19 22.44 54.42 27.62
C GLN A 19 21.70 55.22 26.53
N PHE A 20 20.62 54.66 25.96
CA PHE A 20 19.77 55.31 24.98
C PHE A 20 18.63 56.09 25.64
N SER A 21 18.10 57.07 24.92
CA SER A 21 16.96 57.87 25.41
C SER A 21 15.72 57.00 25.68
N ILE A 22 14.91 57.39 26.68
CA ILE A 22 13.68 56.67 27.08
C ILE A 22 12.77 56.27 25.89
N PRO A 23 12.54 57.12 24.87
CA PRO A 23 11.71 56.74 23.72
C PRO A 23 12.30 55.62 22.86
N VAL A 24 13.62 55.45 22.84
CA VAL A 24 14.31 54.37 22.13
C VAL A 24 14.17 53.08 22.92
N VAL A 25 14.40 53.14 24.24
CA VAL A 25 14.24 51.98 25.15
C VAL A 25 12.82 51.44 25.12
N ARG A 26 11.80 52.30 25.12
CA ARG A 26 10.38 51.88 25.00
C ARG A 26 10.09 51.19 23.68
N ARG A 27 10.65 51.67 22.57
CA ARG A 27 10.48 51.02 21.26
C ARG A 27 11.11 49.63 21.23
N MET A 28 12.31 49.51 21.79
CA MET A 28 13.00 48.22 21.91
C MET A 28 12.23 47.24 22.81
N GLU A 29 11.70 47.69 23.94
CA GLU A 29 10.87 46.87 24.83
C GLU A 29 9.63 46.33 24.09
N GLN A 30 8.96 47.19 23.33
CA GLN A 30 7.82 46.79 22.52
C GLN A 30 8.21 45.78 21.43
N GLN A 31 9.35 45.98 20.76
CA GLN A 31 9.87 45.04 19.76
C GLN A 31 10.17 43.68 20.39
N LEU A 32 10.89 43.64 21.51
CA LEU A 32 11.22 42.41 22.22
C LEU A 32 9.97 41.66 22.69
N ARG A 33 8.94 42.36 23.20
CA ARG A 33 7.67 41.73 23.56
C ARG A 33 6.98 41.08 22.37
N ASN A 34 6.98 41.76 21.23
CA ASN A 34 6.38 41.24 20.01
C ASN A 34 7.16 40.03 19.50
N GLU A 35 8.49 40.08 19.52
CA GLU A 35 9.35 38.97 19.12
C GLU A 35 9.22 37.75 20.02
N VAL A 36 9.21 37.93 21.35
CA VAL A 36 8.99 36.83 22.30
C VAL A 36 7.63 36.17 22.07
N THR A 37 6.59 36.97 21.84
CA THR A 37 5.24 36.46 21.54
C THR A 37 5.21 35.70 20.22
N GLY A 38 5.82 36.26 19.17
CA GLY A 38 5.92 35.63 17.86
C GLY A 38 6.74 34.34 17.88
N ASN A 39 7.88 34.33 18.55
CA ASN A 39 8.75 33.15 18.65
C ASN A 39 8.09 32.04 19.47
N ARG A 40 7.37 32.39 20.56
CA ARG A 40 6.57 31.42 21.30
C ARG A 40 5.55 30.72 20.41
N GLU A 41 4.85 31.49 19.56
CA GLU A 41 3.84 30.92 18.66
C GLU A 41 4.47 30.09 17.52
N LYS A 42 5.61 30.55 16.98
CA LYS A 42 6.40 29.77 15.99
C LYS A 42 6.83 28.43 16.56
N VAL A 43 7.39 28.39 17.76
CA VAL A 43 7.80 27.14 18.42
C VAL A 43 6.60 26.23 18.63
N ARG A 44 5.47 26.77 19.12
CA ARG A 44 4.23 26.00 19.31
C ARG A 44 3.73 25.37 18.02
N THR A 45 3.81 26.12 16.91
CA THR A 45 3.41 25.65 15.59
C THR A 45 4.37 24.58 15.06
N LEU A 46 5.68 24.83 15.13
CA LEU A 46 6.71 23.94 14.60
C LEU A 46 6.74 22.59 15.33
N VAL A 47 6.67 22.62 16.66
CA VAL A 47 6.63 21.40 17.47
C VAL A 47 5.31 20.66 17.24
N GLY A 48 4.20 21.40 17.15
CA GLY A 48 2.89 20.84 16.86
C GLY A 48 2.82 20.13 15.51
N SER A 49 3.42 20.71 14.46
CA SER A 49 3.48 20.08 13.14
C SER A 49 4.42 18.88 13.15
N SER A 50 5.63 19.02 13.68
CA SER A 50 6.61 17.94 13.72
C SER A 50 6.10 16.69 14.46
N TYR A 51 5.38 16.87 15.58
CA TYR A 51 4.78 15.75 16.30
C TYR A 51 3.67 15.05 15.49
N ARG A 52 2.84 15.81 14.77
CA ARG A 52 1.80 15.25 13.89
C ARG A 52 2.41 14.51 12.70
N ASP A 53 3.49 15.03 12.13
CA ASP A 53 4.20 14.38 11.02
C ASP A 53 4.79 13.03 11.45
N LEU A 54 5.38 12.96 12.66
CA LEU A 54 5.88 11.72 13.24
C LEU A 54 4.75 10.70 13.49
N LEU A 55 3.61 11.15 14.02
CA LEU A 55 2.43 10.30 14.21
C LEU A 55 1.86 9.80 12.88
N GLY A 56 1.73 10.68 11.88
CA GLY A 56 1.27 10.30 10.54
C GLY A 56 2.22 9.31 9.86
N THR A 57 3.53 9.46 10.07
CA THR A 57 4.52 8.50 9.60
C THR A 57 4.35 7.14 10.27
N ALA A 58 4.14 7.11 11.60
CA ALA A 58 3.89 5.88 12.32
C ALA A 58 2.61 5.17 11.82
N GLU A 59 1.53 5.92 11.58
CA GLU A 59 0.30 5.38 11.00
C GLU A 59 0.51 4.84 9.59
N SER A 60 1.28 5.53 8.76
CA SER A 60 1.65 5.04 7.43
C SER A 60 2.44 3.73 7.48
N ILE A 61 3.35 3.57 8.45
CA ILE A 61 4.08 2.31 8.66
C ILE A 61 3.13 1.17 9.00
N ILE A 62 2.15 1.40 9.89
CA ILE A 62 1.14 0.40 10.25
C ILE A 62 0.32 0.01 9.02
N GLN A 63 -0.10 0.98 8.21
CA GLN A 63 -0.83 0.69 6.97
C GLN A 63 0.00 -0.12 5.97
N MET A 64 1.30 0.19 5.85
CA MET A 64 2.21 -0.57 4.98
C MET A 64 2.38 -2.01 5.48
N ASP A 65 2.46 -2.24 6.79
CA ASP A 65 2.53 -3.58 7.37
C ASP A 65 1.29 -4.41 7.02
N GLU A 66 0.09 -3.84 7.19
CA GLU A 66 -1.15 -4.51 6.79
C GLU A 66 -1.20 -4.83 5.30
N GLN A 67 -0.72 -3.91 4.45
CA GLN A 67 -0.66 -4.14 3.01
C GLN A 67 0.32 -5.25 2.66
N ILE A 68 1.49 -5.29 3.30
CA ILE A 68 2.48 -6.36 3.12
C ILE A 68 1.87 -7.70 3.51
N GLN A 69 1.19 -7.80 4.66
CA GLN A 69 0.53 -9.04 5.08
C GLN A 69 -0.50 -9.54 4.05
N ARG A 70 -1.27 -8.63 3.42
CA ARG A 70 -2.21 -9.00 2.35
C ARG A 70 -1.49 -9.48 1.10
N VAL A 71 -0.39 -8.83 0.73
CA VAL A 71 0.45 -9.23 -0.41
C VAL A 71 1.05 -10.61 -0.15
N GLU A 72 1.62 -10.86 1.03
CA GLU A 72 2.18 -12.15 1.43
C GLU A 72 1.13 -13.26 1.41
N ALA A 73 -0.07 -13.01 1.94
CA ALA A 73 -1.17 -13.97 1.91
C ALA A 73 -1.56 -14.34 0.47
N THR A 74 -1.67 -13.34 -0.40
CA THR A 74 -2.02 -13.51 -1.82
C THR A 74 -0.94 -14.28 -2.56
N LEU A 75 0.33 -13.91 -2.39
CA LEU A 75 1.46 -14.62 -2.98
C LEU A 75 1.55 -16.06 -2.47
N GLY A 76 1.29 -16.28 -1.17
CA GLY A 76 1.23 -17.62 -0.58
C GLY A 76 0.13 -18.48 -1.19
N GLU A 77 -1.05 -17.91 -1.46
CA GLU A 77 -2.13 -18.59 -2.15
C GLU A 77 -1.79 -18.90 -3.62
N MET A 78 -1.21 -17.94 -4.33
CA MET A 78 -0.73 -18.14 -5.70
C MET A 78 0.31 -19.27 -5.74
N GLY A 79 1.28 -19.28 -4.82
CA GLY A 79 2.30 -20.32 -4.71
C GLY A 79 1.70 -21.72 -4.48
N ARG A 80 0.67 -21.83 -3.62
CA ARG A 80 -0.05 -23.10 -3.40
C ARG A 80 -0.83 -23.53 -4.65
N SER A 81 -1.50 -22.60 -5.32
CA SER A 81 -2.33 -22.86 -6.50
C SER A 81 -1.51 -23.23 -7.73
N CYS A 82 -0.30 -22.69 -7.84
CA CYS A 82 0.66 -22.97 -8.92
C CYS A 82 1.60 -24.15 -8.62
N ASN A 83 1.28 -25.01 -7.65
CA ASN A 83 2.03 -26.24 -7.44
C ASN A 83 1.98 -27.10 -8.71
N THR A 84 3.15 -27.41 -9.28
CA THR A 84 3.28 -28.14 -10.55
C THR A 84 2.44 -29.41 -10.58
N ARG A 85 2.36 -30.16 -9.47
CA ARG A 85 1.54 -31.39 -9.38
C ARG A 85 0.03 -31.11 -9.45
N ILE A 86 -0.42 -29.98 -8.89
CA ILE A 86 -1.83 -29.56 -8.95
C ILE A 86 -2.16 -29.10 -10.37
N VAL A 87 -1.24 -28.35 -11.00
CA VAL A 87 -1.39 -27.88 -12.38
C VAL A 87 -1.38 -29.06 -13.36
N GLU A 88 -0.44 -30.00 -13.23
CA GLU A 88 -0.37 -31.23 -14.02
C GLU A 88 -1.67 -32.03 -13.90
N ARG A 89 -2.18 -32.26 -12.68
CA ARG A 89 -3.44 -32.96 -12.47
C ARG A 89 -4.64 -32.24 -13.10
N LYS A 90 -4.68 -30.90 -13.02
CA LYS A 90 -5.73 -30.10 -13.70
C LYS A 90 -5.63 -30.25 -15.22
N VAL A 91 -4.41 -30.24 -15.78
CA VAL A 91 -4.17 -30.41 -17.22
C VAL A 91 -4.56 -31.82 -17.67
N GLU A 92 -4.20 -32.86 -16.92
CA GLU A 92 -4.61 -34.24 -17.19
C GLU A 92 -6.13 -34.38 -17.18
N HIS A 93 -6.80 -33.81 -16.18
CA HIS A 93 -8.25 -33.82 -16.08
C HIS A 93 -8.92 -33.09 -17.26
N MET A 94 -8.38 -31.94 -17.69
CA MET A 94 -8.87 -31.24 -18.87
C MET A 94 -8.68 -32.07 -20.14
N ARG A 95 -7.51 -32.69 -20.34
CA ARG A 95 -7.25 -33.58 -21.48
C ARG A 95 -8.21 -34.78 -21.52
N ALA A 96 -8.51 -35.36 -20.36
CA ALA A 96 -9.46 -36.46 -20.24
C ALA A 96 -10.89 -36.02 -20.60
N MET A 97 -11.32 -34.84 -20.12
CA MET A 97 -12.63 -34.28 -20.48
C MET A 97 -12.74 -33.96 -21.98
N ASP A 98 -11.72 -33.36 -22.59
CA ASP A 98 -11.69 -33.11 -24.04
C ASP A 98 -11.77 -34.42 -24.85
N GLY A 99 -11.06 -35.46 -24.39
CA GLY A 99 -11.15 -36.80 -24.99
C GLY A 99 -12.57 -37.37 -24.91
N ASN A 100 -13.23 -37.24 -23.76
CA ASN A 100 -14.61 -37.68 -23.58
C ASN A 100 -15.59 -36.90 -24.45
N ILE A 101 -15.43 -35.58 -24.58
CA ILE A 101 -16.28 -34.75 -25.45
C ILE A 101 -16.15 -35.21 -26.91
N ARG A 102 -14.92 -35.39 -27.41
CA ARG A 102 -14.68 -35.91 -28.76
C ARG A 102 -15.24 -37.32 -28.97
N ALA A 103 -15.14 -38.18 -27.96
CA ALA A 103 -15.73 -39.52 -28.00
C ALA A 103 -17.27 -39.47 -28.11
N ILE A 104 -17.91 -38.52 -27.42
CA ILE A 104 -19.36 -38.31 -27.50
C ILE A 104 -19.76 -37.74 -28.87
N GLU A 105 -19.02 -36.75 -29.39
CA GLU A 105 -19.27 -36.17 -30.72
C GLU A 105 -19.12 -37.21 -31.84
N THR A 106 -18.09 -38.05 -31.76
CA THR A 106 -17.92 -39.16 -32.70
C THR A 106 -19.05 -40.17 -32.57
N ALA A 107 -19.41 -40.62 -31.36
CA ALA A 107 -20.53 -41.54 -31.14
C ALA A 107 -21.88 -40.98 -31.63
N THR A 108 -22.11 -39.67 -31.50
CA THR A 108 -23.36 -39.02 -31.92
C THR A 108 -23.40 -38.76 -33.44
N SER A 109 -22.24 -38.65 -34.09
CA SER A 109 -22.13 -38.50 -35.57
C SER A 109 -22.14 -39.83 -36.33
N TRP A 110 -22.00 -40.97 -35.65
CA TRP A 110 -22.26 -42.28 -36.24
C TRP A 110 -23.75 -42.44 -36.56
N HIS A 111 -24.14 -42.21 -37.82
CA HIS A 111 -25.40 -42.72 -38.36
C HIS A 111 -25.19 -44.21 -38.72
N PRO A 112 -26.05 -45.14 -38.29
CA PRO A 112 -25.96 -46.52 -38.71
C PRO A 112 -26.46 -46.63 -40.15
N SER A 113 -25.58 -46.48 -41.14
CA SER A 113 -25.85 -46.93 -42.50
C SER A 113 -25.81 -48.45 -42.55
N SER A 114 -26.99 -49.05 -42.40
CA SER A 114 -27.40 -50.39 -42.84
C SER A 114 -26.69 -51.60 -42.19
N PRO A 115 -27.43 -52.65 -41.79
CA PRO A 115 -26.84 -53.84 -41.20
C PRO A 115 -26.22 -54.71 -42.30
N SER A 116 -24.89 -54.73 -42.41
CA SER A 116 -24.21 -55.82 -43.10
C SER A 116 -24.35 -57.07 -42.23
N SER A 117 -25.06 -58.05 -42.78
CA SER A 117 -25.44 -59.34 -42.20
C SER A 117 -24.24 -60.23 -41.91
N GLU A 118 -23.42 -59.91 -40.92
CA GLU A 118 -22.27 -60.74 -40.55
C GLU A 118 -21.81 -60.52 -39.10
N ALA A 119 -22.71 -60.74 -38.12
CA ALA A 119 -22.32 -60.98 -36.71
C ALA A 119 -23.51 -61.37 -35.82
N VAL A 120 -24.13 -62.53 -36.08
CA VAL A 120 -24.88 -63.24 -35.01
C VAL A 120 -24.48 -64.71 -35.08
N GLN A 121 -23.32 -65.03 -34.51
CA GLN A 121 -23.00 -66.42 -34.22
C GLN A 121 -22.07 -66.57 -33.02
N TRP A 122 -22.41 -65.95 -31.89
CA TRP A 122 -21.89 -66.36 -30.57
C TRP A 122 -22.96 -66.16 -29.50
N SER A 123 -23.91 -67.11 -29.41
CA SER A 123 -24.52 -67.51 -28.13
C SER A 123 -25.47 -68.71 -28.36
N SER A 124 -24.88 -69.91 -28.39
CA SER A 124 -25.54 -71.17 -28.03
C SER A 124 -24.48 -72.26 -27.96
N ARG A 125 -23.78 -72.28 -26.83
CA ARG A 125 -23.15 -73.48 -26.28
C ARG A 125 -23.48 -73.51 -24.79
N ASP A 126 -24.65 -74.07 -24.50
CA ASP A 126 -24.89 -74.84 -23.29
C ASP A 126 -25.29 -76.24 -23.74
N CYS A 127 -24.31 -77.15 -23.68
CA CYS A 127 -24.39 -78.59 -23.42
C CYS A 127 -22.95 -79.14 -23.40
#